data_AF-A0A3D1WHC3-F1
#
_entry.id   AF-A0A3D1WHC3-F1
#
_cell.length_a   1.000
_cell.length_b   1.000
_cell.length_c   1.000
_cell.angle_alpha   90.00
_cell.angle_beta   90.00
_cell.angle_gamma   90.00
#
_symmetry.space_group_name_H-M   'P 1'
#
loop_
_entity.id
_entity.type
_entity.pdbx_description
1 polymer ?
#
loop_
_entity_poly.entity_id
_entity_poly.type
_entity_poly.pdbx_seq_one_letter_code
_entity_poly.pdbx_strand_id
1 'polypeptide(L)' 'MIGLREVRKKKKYNQQYVAMKLNISREALSYYENGKREPCFAMLNAMSKFFNVSIDYLINGKDFKKK' A
#
# COMPACT_ATOMS: atom_id res chain seq x y z
N MET A 1 7.51 1.82 -2.17
CA MET A 1 6.68 0.65 -2.54
C MET A 1 5.93 0.94 -3.83
N ILE A 2 6.23 0.22 -4.91
CA ILE A 2 5.69 0.52 -6.25
C ILE A 2 4.20 0.20 -6.29
N GLY A 3 3.81 -1.03 -5.92
CA GLY A 3 2.43 -1.48 -6.03
C GLY A 3 1.44 -0.78 -5.09
N LEU A 4 1.87 -0.36 -3.91
CA LEU A 4 1.04 0.44 -2.99
C LEU A 4 0.55 1.74 -3.65
N ARG A 5 1.45 2.47 -4.31
CA ARG A 5 1.10 3.71 -5.02
C ARG A 5 0.20 3.43 -6.21
N GLU A 6 0.46 2.35 -6.94
CA GLU A 6 -0.32 1.96 -8.10
C GLU A 6 -1.75 1.56 -7.73
N VAL A 7 -1.95 0.67 -6.76
CA VAL A 7 -3.29 0.23 -6.35
C VAL A 7 -4.12 1.39 -5.81
N ARG A 8 -3.48 2.29 -5.05
CA ARG A 8 -4.14 3.50 -4.56
C ARG A 8 -4.65 4.36 -5.72
N LYS A 9 -3.80 4.60 -6.72
CA LYS A 9 -4.18 5.36 -7.92
C LYS A 9 -5.25 4.65 -8.74
N LYS A 10 -5.15 3.33 -8.95
CA LYS A 10 -6.16 2.52 -9.67
C LYS A 10 -7.53 2.61 -9.01
N LYS A 11 -7.58 2.60 -7.68
CA LYS A 11 -8.82 2.77 -6.89
C LYS A 11 -9.27 4.24 -6.75
N LYS A 12 -8.54 5.19 -7.35
CA LYS A 12 -8.79 6.64 -7.27
C LYS A 12 -8.80 7.20 -5.85
N TYR A 13 -8.05 6.58 -4.94
CA TYR A 13 -7.94 7.06 -3.56
C TYR A 13 -6.83 8.10 -3.44
N ASN A 14 -7.08 9.16 -2.68
CA ASN A 14 -6.02 10.09 -2.28
C ASN A 14 -5.27 9.53 -1.05
N GLN A 15 -4.08 10.09 -0.76
CA GLN A 15 -3.26 9.61 0.36
C GLN A 15 -3.95 9.81 1.71
N GLN A 16 -4.68 10.91 1.90
CA GLN A 16 -5.39 11.21 3.14
C GLN A 16 -6.45 10.14 3.46
N TYR A 17 -7.23 9.74 2.46
CA TYR A 17 -8.28 8.73 2.58
C TYR A 17 -7.71 7.38 3.02
N VAL A 18 -6.65 6.91 2.35
CA VAL A 18 -6.01 5.63 2.70
C VAL A 18 -5.37 5.72 4.09
N ALA A 19 -4.71 6.83 4.42
CA ALA A 19 -4.10 7.03 5.72
C ALA A 19 -5.14 6.97 6.85
N MET A 20 -6.30 7.62 6.68
CA MET A 20 -7.42 7.52 7.62
C MET A 20 -7.95 6.09 7.75
N LYS A 21 -8.11 5.36 6.63
CA LYS A 21 -8.61 3.97 6.66
C LYS A 21 -7.63 2.98 7.31
N LEU A 22 -6.34 3.24 7.22
CA LEU A 22 -5.28 2.42 7.83
C LEU A 22 -4.86 2.94 9.22
N ASN A 23 -5.53 3.98 9.73
CA ASN A 23 -5.22 4.63 11.00
C ASN A 23 -3.73 5.05 11.14
N ILE A 24 -3.21 5.69 10.10
CA ILE A 24 -1.85 6.25 10.05
C ILE A 24 -1.89 7.71 9.61
N SER A 25 -0.77 8.42 9.78
CA SER A 25 -0.64 9.77 9.23
C SER A 25 -0.48 9.74 7.71
N ARG A 26 -0.85 10.84 7.04
CA ARG A 26 -0.64 11.00 5.60
C ARG A 26 0.84 10.96 5.25
N GLU A 27 1.71 11.53 6.09
CA GLU A 27 3.16 11.47 5.88
C GLU A 27 3.66 10.03 5.95
N ALA A 28 3.18 9.23 6.89
CA ALA A 28 3.56 7.82 7.00
C ALA A 28 3.24 7.07 5.70
N LEU A 29 2.04 7.25 5.16
CA LEU A 29 1.67 6.66 3.87
C LEU A 29 2.58 7.15 2.73
N SER A 30 2.85 8.46 2.68
CA SER A 30 3.76 9.05 1.69
C SER A 30 5.18 8.46 1.79
N TYR A 31 5.68 8.22 3.01
CA TYR A 31 6.98 7.60 3.23
C TYR A 31 7.02 6.15 2.76
N TYR A 32 5.94 5.37 2.97
CA TYR A 32 5.84 4.01 2.44
C TYR A 32 5.83 3.98 0.91
N GLU A 33 5.05 4.86 0.29
CA GLU A 33 4.99 4.98 -1.18
C GLU A 33 6.35 5.32 -1.78
N ASN A 34 7.05 6.29 -1.18
CA ASN A 34 8.35 6.76 -1.64
C ASN A 34 9.54 5.93 -1.16
N GLY A 35 9.32 4.87 -0.35
CA GLY A 35 10.40 4.03 0.18
C GLY A 35 11.28 4.70 1.23
N LYS A 36 10.85 5.84 1.81
CA LYS A 36 11.56 6.52 2.90
C LYS A 36 11.42 5.80 4.24
N ARG A 37 10.37 4.99 4.38
CA ARG A 37 10.10 4.17 5.56
C ARG A 37 9.51 2.84 5.10
N GLU A 38 9.82 1.79 5.82
CA GLU A 38 9.17 0.49 5.63
C GLU A 38 7.99 0.33 6.61
N PRO A 39 6.81 -0.11 6.13
CA PRO A 39 5.72 -0.51 7.00
C PRO A 39 6.05 -1.82 7.71
N CYS A 40 5.60 -1.97 8.95
CA CYS A 40 5.72 -3.24 9.66
C CYS A 40 4.82 -4.32 9.05
N PHE A 41 5.05 -5.58 9.41
CA PHE A 41 4.26 -6.71 8.90
C PHE A 41 2.75 -6.55 9.14
N ALA A 42 2.35 -6.04 10.31
CA ALA A 42 0.94 -5.79 10.62
C ALA A 42 0.32 -4.75 9.67
N MET A 43 1.05 -3.69 9.34
CA MET A 43 0.62 -2.66 8.40
C MET A 43 0.54 -3.18 6.96
N LEU A 44 1.51 -4.00 6.54
CA LEU A 44 1.46 -4.69 5.25
C LEU A 44 0.22 -5.59 5.12
N ASN A 45 -0.10 -6.34 6.17
CA ASN A 45 -1.28 -7.18 6.21
C ASN A 45 -2.58 -6.35 6.17
N ALA A 46 -2.62 -5.22 6.89
CA ALA A 46 -3.75 -4.30 6.86
C ALA A 46 -3.95 -3.68 5.46
N MET A 47 -2.87 -3.24 4.81
CA MET A 47 -2.90 -2.75 3.43
C MET A 47 -3.37 -3.82 2.45
N SER A 48 -2.85 -5.05 2.58
CA SER A 48 -3.22 -6.21 1.75
C SER A 48 -4.73 -6.47 1.81
N LYS A 49 -5.29 -6.52 3.03
CA LYS A 49 -6.74 -6.69 3.25
C LYS A 49 -7.55 -5.50 2.74
N PHE A 50 -7.09 -4.27 2.99
CA PHE A 50 -7.79 -3.06 2.56
C PHE A 50 -7.90 -2.94 1.04
N PHE A 51 -6.81 -3.27 0.33
CA PHE A 51 -6.77 -3.21 -1.14
C PHE A 51 -7.21 -4.50 -1.82
N ASN A 52 -7.36 -5.58 -1.06
CA ASN A 52 -7.62 -6.94 -1.54
C ASN A 52 -6.58 -7.42 -2.57
N VAL A 53 -5.30 -7.27 -2.22
CA VAL A 53 -4.13 -7.65 -3.06
C VAL A 53 -3.08 -8.34 -2.19
N SER A 54 -2.18 -9.11 -2.79
CA SER A 54 -1.09 -9.76 -2.03
C SER A 54 -0.09 -8.73 -1.49
N ILE A 55 0.63 -9.10 -0.41
CA ILE A 55 1.73 -8.27 0.12
C ILE A 55 2.83 -8.11 -0.94
N ASP A 56 3.13 -9.17 -1.70
CA ASP A 56 4.09 -9.12 -2.81
C ASP A 56 3.69 -8.06 -3.85
N TYR A 57 2.39 -8.00 -4.21
CA TYR A 57 1.88 -6.96 -5.09
C TYR A 57 2.14 -5.57 -4.53
N LEU A 58 1.89 -5.32 -3.23
CA LEU A 58 2.12 -4.01 -2.62
C LEU A 58 3.58 -3.54 -2.72
N ILE A 59 4.52 -4.47 -2.57
CA ILE A 59 5.96 -4.19 -2.58
C ILE A 59 6.44 -4.01 -4.03
N ASN A 60 6.22 -5.03 -4.87
CA ASN A 60 6.84 -5.18 -6.19
C ASN A 60 5.99 -4.59 -7.33
N GLY A 61 4.69 -4.33 -7.12
CA GLY A 61 3.76 -3.86 -8.16
C GLY A 61 3.41 -4.92 -9.20
N LYS A 62 3.91 -6.14 -9.06
CA LYS A 62 3.65 -7.25 -9.97
C LYS A 62 2.62 -8.17 -9.34
N ASP A 63 1.60 -8.50 -10.12
CA ASP A 63 0.68 -9.57 -9.75
C ASP A 63 1.42 -10.89 -9.93
N PHE A 64 1.38 -11.76 -8.93
CA PHE A 64 1.99 -13.08 -9.03
C PHE A 64 1.10 -13.93 -9.93
N LYS A 65 1.25 -13.75 -11.26
CA LYS A 65 0.64 -14.64 -12.24
C LYS A 65 1.33 -15.99 -12.10
N LYS A 66 0.66 -16.92 -11.41
CA LYS A 66 0.99 -18.34 -11.49
C LYS A 66 0.91 -18.71 -12.97
N LYS A 67 2.06 -18.99 -13.57
CA LYS A 67 2.18 -19.48 -14.94
C LYS A 67 1.79 -20.95 -14.96
#